data_AF-A0A090QMQ9-F1
#
_entry.id   AF-A0A090QMQ9-F1
#
_cell.length_a   1.000
_cell.length_b   1.000
_cell.length_c   1.000
_cell.angle_alpha   90.00
_cell.angle_beta   90.00
_cell.angle_gamma   90.00
#
_symmetry.space_group_name_H-M   'P 1'
#
loop_
_entity.id
_entity.type
_entity.pdbx_description
1 polymer ?
#
loop_
_entity_poly.entity_id
_entity_poly.type
_entity_poly.pdbx_seq_one_letter_code
_entity_poly.pdbx_strand_id
1 'polypeptide(L)'
;MSKLENEVIRFIKTDRSLAKGKELYNRLPGKSRALQSSFNRMNGTPSDINIVCFELCKAVGISEYKYKVLMQQDVKSISTDTELAKTLNPITPIQKNDSIPDILNINVEDYQMVRSFVKQQVEKGEIEQPVNWKKETLKAVTHGLRKKALEQISIELPKNVKAGIGIRQQFPFLRDQSCPDFLKILVADLITAREKYVAGHQQLWNKLTKEEQASLAQNVVENFMLNKQAFAELDHYREFNEILGEHPSYLPIKYRKEFEVLNAVELGKKQQSLDKNVRRNTTKLEKLPEEDDKRDDLLARIEDYKVQLQIVTEILKTR
;
A
#
# COMPACT_ATOMS: atom_id res chain seq x y z
N MET A 1 -11.40 27.20 15.57
CA MET A 1 -10.63 26.28 16.41
C MET A 1 -9.20 26.78 16.46
N SER A 2 -8.72 27.20 17.63
CA SER A 2 -7.33 27.64 17.82
C SER A 2 -6.35 26.49 17.54
N LYS A 3 -5.15 26.77 17.01
CA LYS A 3 -4.13 25.71 16.77
C LYS A 3 -3.84 24.89 18.04
N LEU A 4 -3.90 25.53 19.21
CA LEU A 4 -3.70 24.91 20.52
C LEU A 4 -4.87 24.01 20.96
N GLU A 5 -6.12 24.34 20.58
CA GLU A 5 -7.30 23.48 20.82
C GLU A 5 -7.13 22.15 20.11
N ASN A 6 -6.65 22.17 18.87
CA ASN A 6 -6.41 20.96 18.09
C ASN A 6 -5.26 20.11 18.67
N GLU A 7 -4.21 20.75 19.20
CA GLU A 7 -3.11 20.04 19.88
C GLU A 7 -3.57 19.33 21.16
N VAL A 8 -4.37 19.98 22.01
CA VAL A 8 -4.93 19.38 23.23
C VAL A 8 -5.89 18.23 22.90
N ILE A 9 -6.77 18.41 21.91
CA ILE A 9 -7.69 17.35 21.47
C ILE A 9 -6.92 16.15 20.92
N ARG A 10 -5.84 16.40 20.15
CA ARG A 10 -4.97 15.33 19.63
C ARG A 10 -4.32 14.58 20.78
N PHE A 11 -3.71 15.28 21.74
CA PHE A 11 -3.11 14.68 22.94
C PHE A 11 -4.08 13.75 23.68
N ILE A 12 -5.29 14.22 24.00
CA ILE A 12 -6.30 13.41 24.74
C ILE A 12 -6.71 12.14 23.98
N LYS A 13 -6.71 12.20 22.65
CA LYS A 13 -7.08 11.07 21.77
C LYS A 13 -5.95 10.07 21.56
N THR A 14 -4.69 10.51 21.63
CA THR A 14 -3.56 9.73 21.16
C THR A 14 -2.60 9.29 22.26
N ASP A 15 -2.37 10.13 23.28
CA ASP A 15 -1.35 9.89 24.29
C ASP A 15 -1.73 10.61 25.58
N ARG A 16 -2.26 9.89 26.57
CA ARG A 16 -2.65 10.45 27.88
C ARG A 16 -1.49 10.41 28.89
N SER A 17 -0.25 10.47 28.43
CA SER A 17 0.92 10.47 29.31
C SER A 17 1.06 11.78 30.11
N LEU A 18 1.40 11.64 31.39
CA LEU A 18 1.64 12.76 32.31
C LEU A 18 2.80 13.65 31.83
N ALA A 19 3.86 13.06 31.26
CA ALA A 19 5.05 13.80 30.82
C ALA A 19 4.70 14.80 29.70
N LYS A 20 3.97 14.32 28.70
CA LYS A 20 3.54 15.12 27.54
C LYS A 20 2.44 16.12 27.90
N GLY A 21 1.57 15.78 28.86
CA GLY A 21 0.61 16.72 29.43
C GLY A 21 1.28 17.93 30.10
N LYS A 22 2.37 17.70 30.85
CA LYS A 22 3.18 18.76 31.47
C LYS A 22 3.83 19.68 30.41
N GLU A 23 4.42 19.09 29.37
CA GLU A 23 5.02 19.85 28.27
C GLU A 23 4.00 20.71 27.54
N LEU A 24 2.82 20.16 27.27
CA LEU A 24 1.75 20.87 26.58
C LEU A 24 1.24 22.04 27.41
N TYR A 25 1.06 21.85 28.72
CA TYR A 25 0.64 22.92 29.64
C TYR A 25 1.63 24.09 29.66
N ASN A 26 2.93 23.81 29.60
CA ASN A 26 3.97 24.83 29.59
C ASN A 26 3.94 25.74 28.34
N ARG A 27 3.38 25.24 27.23
CA ARG A 27 3.23 25.95 25.94
C ARG A 27 1.97 26.82 25.88
N LEU A 28 0.99 26.59 26.75
CA LEU A 28 -0.28 27.32 26.73
C LEU A 28 -0.15 28.77 27.25
N PRO A 29 -0.84 29.75 26.63
CA PRO A 29 -0.96 31.10 27.17
C PRO A 29 -1.85 31.09 28.43
N GLY A 30 -1.45 31.81 29.49
CA GLY A 30 -2.20 31.85 30.76
C GLY A 30 -1.81 30.81 31.81
N LYS A 31 -0.61 30.22 31.73
CA LYS A 31 -0.11 29.21 32.66
C LYS A 31 -0.02 29.69 34.12
N SER A 32 -0.56 28.90 35.05
CA SER A 32 -0.39 29.11 36.49
C SER A 32 0.84 28.38 37.00
N ARG A 33 1.77 29.13 37.64
CA ARG A 33 2.98 28.55 38.27
C ARG A 33 2.65 27.58 39.41
N ALA A 34 1.53 27.79 40.10
CA ALA A 34 1.08 26.91 41.16
C ALA A 34 0.65 25.54 40.60
N LEU A 35 -0.11 25.53 39.50
CA LEU A 35 -0.53 24.30 38.83
C LEU A 35 0.65 23.55 38.22
N GLN A 36 1.59 24.25 37.60
CA GLN A 36 2.83 23.66 37.09
C GLN A 36 3.62 22.94 38.19
N SER A 37 3.77 23.58 39.35
CA SER A 37 4.45 23.00 40.52
C SER A 37 3.68 21.80 41.09
N SER A 38 2.34 21.84 41.03
CA SER A 38 1.47 20.72 41.42
C SER A 38 1.67 19.51 40.50
N PHE A 39 1.65 19.72 39.18
CA PHE A 39 1.87 18.64 38.20
C PHE A 39 3.23 17.98 38.37
N ASN A 40 4.27 18.76 38.66
CA ASN A 40 5.62 18.22 38.88
C ASN A 40 5.70 17.26 40.08
N ARG A 41 4.78 17.36 41.05
CA ARG A 41 4.70 16.48 42.23
C ARG A 41 3.80 15.24 42.03
N MET A 42 3.10 15.13 40.90
CA MET A 42 2.21 14.00 40.61
C MET A 42 2.98 12.76 40.16
N ASN A 43 2.50 11.58 40.57
CA ASN A 43 3.16 10.29 40.35
C ASN A 43 2.61 9.50 39.15
N GLY A 44 1.74 10.09 38.35
CA GLY A 44 1.21 9.46 37.13
C GLY A 44 0.07 8.48 37.38
N THR A 45 -0.66 8.65 38.48
CA THR A 45 -1.88 7.86 38.70
C THR A 45 -2.95 8.21 37.66
N PRO A 46 -3.91 7.31 37.37
CA PRO A 46 -5.02 7.62 36.45
C PRO A 46 -5.80 8.89 36.83
N SER A 47 -5.91 9.16 38.13
CA SER A 47 -6.51 10.38 38.67
C SER A 47 -5.68 11.64 38.34
N ASP A 48 -4.35 11.56 38.46
CA ASP A 48 -3.45 12.67 38.11
C ASP A 48 -3.54 13.03 36.62
N ILE A 49 -3.62 12.01 35.75
CA ILE A 49 -3.77 12.19 34.30
C ILE A 49 -5.08 12.92 33.98
N ASN A 50 -6.18 12.55 34.64
CA ASN A 50 -7.47 13.21 34.48
C ASN A 50 -7.41 14.68 34.93
N ILE A 51 -6.75 14.97 36.05
CA ILE A 51 -6.58 16.36 36.54
C ILE A 51 -5.81 17.19 35.51
N VAL A 52 -4.70 16.68 34.97
CA VAL A 52 -3.90 17.38 33.97
C VAL A 52 -4.69 17.62 32.68
N CYS A 53 -5.42 16.61 32.20
CA CYS A 53 -6.22 16.76 30.99
C CYS A 53 -7.39 17.74 31.16
N PHE A 54 -8.02 17.77 32.35
CA PHE A 54 -9.07 18.71 32.68
C PHE A 54 -8.55 20.15 32.65
N GLU A 55 -7.41 20.42 33.29
CA GLU A 55 -6.79 21.75 33.31
C GLU A 55 -6.32 22.20 31.92
N LEU A 56 -5.82 21.28 31.08
CA LEU A 56 -5.50 21.56 29.68
C LEU A 56 -6.74 21.95 28.86
N CYS A 57 -7.85 21.24 29.03
CA CYS A 57 -9.12 21.57 28.38
C CYS A 57 -9.63 22.94 28.83
N LYS A 58 -9.57 23.23 30.12
CA LYS A 58 -10.02 24.49 30.71
C LYS A 58 -9.20 25.68 30.22
N ALA A 59 -7.87 25.54 30.17
CA ALA A 59 -6.96 26.58 29.69
C ALA A 59 -7.21 26.96 28.22
N VAL A 60 -7.79 26.03 27.44
CA VAL A 60 -8.01 26.18 26.00
C VAL A 60 -9.50 26.42 25.67
N GLY A 61 -10.36 26.56 26.68
CA GLY A 61 -11.78 26.91 26.52
C GLY A 61 -12.67 25.76 26.06
N ILE A 62 -12.24 24.50 26.25
CA ILE A 62 -13.04 23.31 25.94
C ILE A 62 -14.06 23.11 27.07
N SER A 63 -15.34 22.93 26.71
CA SER A 63 -16.40 22.69 27.70
C SER A 63 -16.23 21.36 28.44
N GLU A 64 -16.67 21.31 29.70
CA GLU A 64 -16.61 20.10 30.53
C GLU A 64 -17.34 18.92 29.88
N TYR A 65 -18.43 19.20 29.19
CA TYR A 65 -19.17 18.19 28.41
C TYR A 65 -18.28 17.56 27.33
N LYS A 66 -17.59 18.38 26.53
CA LYS A 66 -16.70 17.90 25.46
C LYS A 66 -15.49 17.14 26.02
N TYR A 67 -14.97 17.56 27.17
CA TYR A 67 -13.94 16.82 27.90
C TYR A 67 -14.40 15.41 28.31
N LYS A 68 -15.60 15.28 28.91
CA LYS A 68 -16.15 13.98 29.32
C LYS A 68 -16.32 13.04 28.12
N VAL A 69 -16.83 13.54 27.00
CA VAL A 69 -16.96 12.78 25.75
C VAL A 69 -15.59 12.32 25.23
N LEU A 70 -14.57 13.19 25.27
CA LEU A 70 -13.22 12.84 24.83
C LEU A 70 -12.53 11.80 25.73
N MET A 71 -12.84 11.78 27.03
CA MET A 71 -12.30 10.80 27.97
C MET A 71 -12.95 9.42 27.87
N GLN A 72 -14.20 9.36 27.43
CA GLN A 72 -14.93 8.10 27.18
C GLN A 72 -14.47 7.39 25.91
N GLN A 73 -13.87 8.10 24.96
CA GLN A 73 -13.29 7.47 23.77
C GLN A 73 -12.01 6.74 24.12
N ASP A 74 -11.83 5.53 23.59
CA ASP A 74 -10.60 4.76 23.77
C ASP A 74 -9.40 5.49 23.19
N VAL A 75 -8.26 5.44 23.89
CA VAL A 75 -7.01 6.02 23.42
C VAL A 75 -6.58 5.25 22.17
N LYS A 76 -6.50 5.93 21.03
CA LYS A 76 -5.92 5.34 19.83
C LYS A 76 -4.42 5.21 20.08
N SER A 77 -3.90 3.99 20.14
CA SER A 77 -2.47 3.75 20.27
C SER A 77 -1.74 4.49 19.15
N ILE A 78 -0.91 5.46 19.52
CA ILE A 78 0.19 5.89 18.68
C ILE A 78 1.12 4.68 18.66
N SER A 79 1.07 3.88 17.60
CA SER A 79 2.22 3.07 17.21
C SER A 79 3.44 4.00 17.25
N THR A 80 4.47 3.59 17.96
CA THR A 80 5.71 4.32 18.19
C THR A 80 6.47 4.56 16.88
N ASP A 81 5.99 5.51 16.08
CA ASP A 81 6.56 5.92 14.77
C ASP A 81 7.90 6.65 14.89
N THR A 82 8.62 6.58 16.02
CA THR A 82 9.87 7.38 16.17
C THR A 82 11.01 6.73 16.96
N GLU A 83 10.81 5.59 17.65
CA GLU A 83 11.91 4.94 18.38
C GLU A 83 12.29 3.54 17.85
N LEU A 84 11.43 2.84 17.10
CA LEU A 84 11.80 1.60 16.41
C LEU A 84 12.64 1.83 15.14
N ALA A 85 12.78 3.08 14.69
CA ALA A 85 13.62 3.46 13.56
C ALA A 85 15.14 3.39 13.84
N LYS A 86 15.57 3.09 15.08
CA LYS A 86 16.99 2.98 15.43
C LYS A 86 17.54 1.55 15.49
N THR A 87 16.69 0.52 15.46
CA THR A 87 17.14 -0.90 15.52
C THR A 87 16.77 -1.73 14.31
N LEU A 88 16.10 -1.14 13.33
CA LEU A 88 16.02 -1.71 11.99
C LEU A 88 17.28 -1.25 11.26
N ASN A 89 18.13 -2.17 10.79
CA ASN A 89 19.00 -1.84 9.67
C ASN A 89 18.06 -1.30 8.59
N PRO A 90 18.09 -0.01 8.26
CA PRO A 90 17.27 0.46 7.17
C PRO A 90 17.85 -0.26 5.95
N ILE A 91 17.01 -1.02 5.25
CA ILE A 91 17.05 -0.90 3.79
C ILE A 91 16.95 0.60 3.61
N THR A 92 18.08 1.23 3.27
CA THR A 92 18.14 2.66 3.01
C THR A 92 16.92 2.96 2.17
N PRO A 93 15.92 3.73 2.68
CA PRO A 93 14.90 4.24 1.80
C PRO A 93 15.69 4.88 0.68
N ILE A 94 15.45 4.44 -0.57
CA ILE A 94 16.14 4.99 -1.74
C ILE A 94 16.03 6.49 -1.56
N GLN A 95 17.15 7.10 -1.20
CA GLN A 95 17.19 8.51 -0.86
C GLN A 95 16.69 9.15 -2.14
N LYS A 96 15.65 9.98 -2.04
CA LYS A 96 15.07 10.72 -3.17
C LYS A 96 16.06 11.73 -3.79
N ASN A 97 17.35 11.54 -3.55
CA ASN A 97 18.49 12.39 -3.87
C ASN A 97 19.52 11.70 -4.79
N ASP A 98 19.27 10.49 -5.30
CA ASP A 98 19.97 10.08 -6.51
C ASP A 98 19.38 10.92 -7.63
N SER A 99 20.07 12.01 -7.99
CA SER A 99 19.67 12.90 -9.08
C SER A 99 19.40 12.04 -10.32
N ILE A 100 18.13 11.78 -10.61
CA ILE A 100 17.71 11.13 -11.86
C ILE A 100 18.38 11.96 -12.97
N PRO A 101 19.28 11.38 -13.78
CA PRO A 101 19.98 12.13 -14.79
C PRO A 101 18.97 12.95 -15.60
N ASP A 102 19.17 14.27 -15.69
CA ASP A 102 18.19 15.21 -16.25
C ASP A 102 17.66 14.74 -17.61
N ILE A 103 18.49 13.99 -18.35
CA ILE A 103 18.16 13.36 -19.62
C ILE A 103 16.98 12.39 -19.62
N LEU A 104 16.66 11.76 -18.48
CA LEU A 104 15.53 10.84 -18.35
C LEU A 104 14.19 11.59 -18.27
N ASN A 105 14.22 12.86 -17.86
CA ASN A 105 13.08 13.75 -17.76
C ASN A 105 12.84 14.59 -19.02
N ILE A 106 13.73 14.51 -20.02
CA ILE A 106 13.58 15.26 -21.27
C ILE A 106 12.54 14.60 -22.16
N ASN A 107 11.58 15.41 -22.61
CA ASN A 107 10.65 15.04 -23.66
C ASN A 107 11.40 14.98 -25.00
N VAL A 108 11.54 13.78 -25.57
CA VAL A 108 12.33 13.54 -26.79
C VAL A 108 11.61 14.08 -28.04
N GLU A 109 10.32 14.38 -27.93
CA GLU A 109 9.49 14.95 -28.99
C GLU A 109 9.70 16.47 -29.14
N ASP A 110 10.09 17.13 -28.05
CA ASP A 110 10.25 18.59 -27.95
C ASP A 110 11.64 19.04 -28.43
N TYR A 111 11.70 19.46 -29.70
CA TYR A 111 12.95 19.83 -30.38
C TYR A 111 13.76 20.92 -29.64
N GLN A 112 13.10 21.93 -29.06
CA GLN A 112 13.77 23.03 -28.37
C GLN A 112 14.46 22.58 -27.09
N MET A 113 13.81 21.68 -26.33
CA MET A 113 14.33 21.11 -25.07
C MET A 113 15.49 20.16 -25.36
N VAL A 114 15.36 19.32 -26.39
CA VAL A 114 16.41 18.43 -26.86
C VAL A 114 17.64 19.22 -27.33
N ARG A 115 17.42 20.30 -28.10
CA ARG A 115 18.49 21.13 -28.64
C ARG A 115 19.25 21.89 -27.55
N SER A 116 18.55 22.49 -26.60
CA SER A 116 19.20 23.21 -25.48
C SER A 116 20.01 22.25 -24.61
N PHE A 117 19.47 21.07 -24.33
CA PHE A 117 20.18 20.05 -23.56
C PHE A 117 21.42 19.52 -24.30
N VAL A 118 21.31 19.13 -25.57
CA VAL A 118 22.47 18.66 -26.35
C VAL A 118 23.53 19.75 -26.46
N LYS A 119 23.13 21.02 -26.64
CA LYS A 119 24.08 22.16 -26.64
C LYS A 119 24.79 22.32 -25.31
N GLN A 120 24.05 22.22 -24.20
CA GLN A 120 24.62 22.29 -22.86
C GLN A 120 25.61 21.16 -22.59
N GLN A 121 25.31 19.94 -23.06
CA GLN A 121 26.18 18.78 -22.89
C GLN A 121 27.44 18.85 -23.76
N VAL A 122 27.34 19.43 -24.95
CA VAL A 122 28.49 19.76 -25.81
C VAL A 122 29.35 20.86 -25.17
N GLU A 123 28.75 21.90 -24.58
CA GLU A 123 29.46 22.98 -23.86
C GLU A 123 30.17 22.47 -22.61
N LYS A 124 29.59 21.48 -21.91
CA LYS A 124 30.22 20.77 -20.78
C LYS A 124 31.32 19.79 -21.21
N GLY A 125 31.50 19.55 -22.51
CA GLY A 125 32.50 18.64 -23.06
C GLY A 125 32.18 17.17 -22.88
N GLU A 126 30.95 16.81 -22.51
CA GLU A 126 30.53 15.42 -22.29
C GLU A 126 30.19 14.69 -23.60
N ILE A 127 29.99 15.44 -24.70
CA ILE A 127 29.60 14.92 -26.02
C ILE A 127 30.29 15.71 -27.13
N GLU A 128 30.72 15.01 -28.18
CA GLU A 128 31.16 15.61 -29.44
C GLU A 128 30.01 16.32 -30.18
N GLN A 129 30.33 17.33 -30.97
CA GLN A 129 29.33 18.07 -31.73
C GLN A 129 28.57 17.13 -32.69
N PRO A 130 27.22 17.17 -32.71
CA PRO A 130 26.46 16.35 -33.63
C PRO A 130 26.72 16.79 -35.08
N VAL A 131 26.78 15.80 -35.99
CA VAL A 131 27.01 16.02 -37.44
C VAL A 131 26.04 17.05 -38.04
N ASN A 132 24.81 17.13 -37.51
CA ASN A 132 23.86 18.20 -37.81
C ASN A 132 22.88 18.42 -36.65
N TRP A 133 22.17 19.55 -36.67
CA TRP A 133 21.15 19.92 -35.67
C TRP A 133 19.71 19.58 -36.10
N LYS A 134 19.53 18.59 -37.00
CA LYS A 134 18.19 18.16 -37.44
C LYS A 134 17.51 17.32 -36.35
N LYS A 135 16.17 17.30 -36.37
CA LYS A 135 15.35 16.63 -35.34
C LYS A 135 15.70 15.15 -35.16
N GLU A 136 15.90 14.41 -36.25
CA GLU A 136 16.20 12.97 -36.21
C GLU A 136 17.58 12.66 -35.61
N THR A 137 18.59 13.44 -35.97
CA THR A 137 19.96 13.28 -35.47
C THR A 137 20.06 13.63 -33.99
N LEU A 138 19.38 14.69 -33.55
CA LEU A 138 19.31 15.04 -32.13
C LEU A 138 18.56 13.99 -31.30
N LYS A 139 17.46 13.42 -31.83
CA LYS A 139 16.76 12.31 -31.18
C LYS A 139 17.68 11.10 -30.99
N ALA A 140 18.41 10.70 -32.03
CA ALA A 140 19.35 9.59 -31.95
C ALA A 140 20.45 9.84 -30.91
N VAL A 141 21.00 11.05 -30.85
CA VAL A 141 21.98 11.45 -29.83
C VAL A 141 21.37 11.38 -28.43
N THR A 142 20.18 11.93 -28.21
CA THR A 142 19.50 11.85 -26.90
C THR A 142 19.19 10.42 -26.46
N HIS A 143 18.77 9.54 -27.37
CA HIS A 143 18.55 8.14 -27.06
C HIS A 143 19.86 7.43 -26.70
N GLY A 144 20.95 7.70 -27.41
CA GLY A 144 22.27 7.15 -27.10
C GLY A 144 22.78 7.58 -25.73
N LEU A 145 22.61 8.85 -25.37
CA LEU A 145 22.95 9.36 -24.05
C LEU A 145 22.04 8.80 -22.95
N ARG A 146 20.74 8.67 -23.21
CA ARG A 146 19.77 8.07 -22.28
C ARG A 146 20.15 6.62 -22.01
N LYS A 147 20.58 5.89 -23.04
CA LYS A 147 21.09 4.52 -22.92
C LYS A 147 22.36 4.46 -22.08
N LYS A 148 23.34 5.34 -22.33
CA LYS A 148 24.57 5.42 -21.53
C LYS A 148 24.29 5.75 -20.06
N ALA A 149 23.39 6.69 -19.80
CA ALA A 149 22.97 7.04 -18.43
C ALA A 149 22.30 5.86 -17.73
N LEU A 150 21.42 5.12 -18.43
CA LEU A 150 20.81 3.90 -17.88
C LEU A 150 21.82 2.77 -17.63
N GLU A 151 22.83 2.62 -18.49
CA GLU A 151 23.93 1.67 -18.29
C GLU A 151 24.80 2.06 -17.08
N GLN A 152 25.12 3.35 -16.91
CA GLN A 152 25.84 3.87 -15.75
C GLN A 152 25.06 3.68 -14.45
N ILE A 153 23.78 4.05 -14.44
CA ILE A 153 22.87 3.79 -13.31
C ILE A 153 22.87 2.29 -13.01
N SER A 154 22.67 1.45 -14.03
CA SER A 154 22.71 0.00 -13.87
C SER A 154 24.03 -0.44 -13.25
N ILE A 155 25.19 0.09 -13.63
CA ILE A 155 26.50 -0.27 -13.05
C ILE A 155 26.63 0.21 -11.60
N GLU A 156 26.13 1.39 -11.26
CA GLU A 156 26.24 2.02 -9.93
C GLU A 156 25.25 1.42 -8.91
N LEU A 157 24.19 0.76 -9.36
CA LEU A 157 23.28 0.05 -8.47
C LEU A 157 24.04 -1.03 -7.66
N PRO A 158 23.87 -1.07 -6.32
CA PRO A 158 24.56 -2.05 -5.49
C PRO A 158 24.13 -3.47 -5.87
N LYS A 159 25.05 -4.44 -5.74
CA LYS A 159 24.87 -5.82 -6.24
C LYS A 159 23.62 -6.51 -5.66
N ASN A 160 23.18 -6.12 -4.47
CA ASN A 160 21.94 -6.59 -3.83
C ASN A 160 20.66 -6.11 -4.53
N VAL A 161 20.69 -4.94 -5.20
CA VAL A 161 19.59 -4.44 -6.02
C VAL A 161 19.62 -5.10 -7.41
N LYS A 162 20.82 -5.35 -7.96
CA LYS A 162 21.00 -6.10 -9.24
C LYS A 162 20.58 -7.56 -9.17
N ALA A 163 20.85 -8.24 -8.06
CA ALA A 163 20.43 -9.61 -7.84
C ALA A 163 18.95 -9.73 -7.46
N GLY A 164 18.28 -8.59 -7.21
CA GLY A 164 17.05 -8.53 -6.43
C GLY A 164 17.34 -8.90 -4.98
N ILE A 165 16.88 -8.10 -4.02
CA ILE A 165 16.83 -8.55 -2.64
C ILE A 165 15.93 -9.79 -2.67
N GLY A 166 16.47 -10.95 -2.30
CA GLY A 166 15.68 -12.19 -2.33
C GLY A 166 14.41 -11.98 -1.52
N ILE A 167 13.27 -12.48 -1.98
CA ILE A 167 11.95 -12.25 -1.33
C ILE A 167 12.00 -12.56 0.18
N ARG A 168 12.77 -13.59 0.57
CA ARG A 168 13.00 -14.01 1.96
C ARG A 168 13.92 -13.10 2.79
N GLN A 169 14.60 -12.15 2.16
CA GLN A 169 15.37 -11.10 2.82
C GLN A 169 14.53 -9.83 2.96
N GLN A 170 13.71 -9.53 1.95
CA GLN A 170 12.77 -8.40 1.97
C GLN A 170 11.62 -8.63 2.96
N PHE A 171 11.20 -9.88 3.13
CA PHE A 171 10.15 -10.30 4.06
C PHE A 171 10.70 -11.37 5.01
N PRO A 172 11.35 -10.97 6.12
CA PRO A 172 11.96 -11.90 7.08
C PRO A 172 10.96 -12.88 7.70
N PHE A 173 9.71 -12.45 7.92
CA PHE A 173 8.64 -13.26 8.50
C PHE A 173 8.33 -14.54 7.72
N LEU A 174 8.67 -14.60 6.42
CA LEU A 174 8.52 -15.81 5.60
C LEU A 174 9.42 -16.97 6.04
N ARG A 175 10.39 -16.72 6.93
CA ARG A 175 11.23 -17.76 7.54
C ARG A 175 10.63 -18.30 8.85
N ASP A 176 9.69 -17.60 9.43
CA ASP A 176 9.11 -17.96 10.72
C ASP A 176 8.06 -19.05 10.56
N GLN A 177 8.01 -19.98 11.51
CA GLN A 177 7.02 -21.05 11.53
C GLN A 177 5.59 -20.53 11.82
N SER A 178 5.49 -19.38 12.48
CA SER A 178 4.22 -18.70 12.78
C SER A 178 3.62 -17.94 11.58
N CYS A 179 4.31 -17.91 10.44
CA CYS A 179 3.80 -17.26 9.23
C CYS A 179 2.57 -18.00 8.70
N PRO A 180 1.44 -17.28 8.48
CA PRO A 180 0.25 -17.85 7.84
C PRO A 180 0.59 -18.53 6.51
N ASP A 181 0.04 -19.73 6.29
CA ASP A 181 0.29 -20.49 5.06
C ASP A 181 -0.19 -19.76 3.81
N PHE A 182 -1.22 -18.91 3.97
CA PHE A 182 -1.67 -18.00 2.92
C PHE A 182 -0.55 -17.13 2.36
N LEU A 183 0.29 -16.51 3.19
CA LEU A 183 1.35 -15.62 2.70
C LEU A 183 2.44 -16.40 1.95
N LYS A 184 2.67 -17.67 2.31
CA LYS A 184 3.60 -18.55 1.59
C LYS A 184 3.07 -18.88 0.20
N ILE A 185 1.77 -19.19 0.10
CA ILE A 185 1.08 -19.42 -1.18
C ILE A 185 1.10 -18.13 -2.01
N LEU A 186 0.79 -16.99 -1.41
CA LEU A 186 0.80 -15.68 -2.06
C LEU A 186 2.17 -15.34 -2.67
N VAL A 187 3.26 -15.69 -1.99
CA VAL A 187 4.63 -15.52 -2.53
C VAL A 187 4.85 -16.40 -3.77
N ALA A 188 4.33 -17.63 -3.79
CA ALA A 188 4.41 -18.49 -4.97
C ALA A 188 3.60 -17.92 -6.14
N ASP A 189 2.38 -17.43 -5.87
CA ASP A 189 1.53 -16.74 -6.85
C ASP A 189 2.22 -15.48 -7.38
N LEU A 190 2.86 -14.69 -6.52
CA LEU A 190 3.60 -13.48 -6.86
C LEU A 190 4.74 -13.77 -7.83
N ILE A 191 5.54 -14.82 -7.58
CA ILE A 191 6.63 -15.25 -8.46
C ILE A 191 6.04 -15.65 -9.82
N THR A 192 4.99 -16.48 -9.81
CA THR A 192 4.33 -16.96 -11.04
C THR A 192 3.77 -15.81 -11.88
N ALA A 193 3.08 -14.85 -11.24
CA ALA A 193 2.52 -13.68 -11.90
C ALA A 193 3.63 -12.81 -12.51
N ARG A 194 4.76 -12.65 -11.81
CA ARG A 194 5.92 -11.93 -12.33
C ARG A 194 6.52 -12.62 -13.55
N GLU A 195 6.71 -13.93 -13.51
CA GLU A 195 7.27 -14.69 -14.63
C GLU A 195 6.36 -14.60 -15.86
N LYS A 196 5.05 -14.75 -15.69
CA LYS A 196 4.06 -14.56 -16.76
C LYS A 196 4.08 -13.14 -17.31
N TYR A 197 4.15 -12.14 -16.44
CA TYR A 197 4.28 -10.74 -16.85
C TYR A 197 5.54 -10.51 -17.70
N VAL A 198 6.71 -11.01 -17.26
CA VAL A 198 7.97 -10.83 -17.99
C VAL A 198 7.93 -11.55 -19.34
N ALA A 199 7.44 -12.79 -19.37
CA ALA A 199 7.32 -13.58 -20.59
C ALA A 199 6.34 -12.94 -21.58
N GLY A 200 5.15 -12.54 -21.12
CA GLY A 200 4.17 -11.85 -21.94
C GLY A 200 4.68 -10.49 -22.42
N HIS A 201 5.36 -9.72 -21.56
CA HIS A 201 5.92 -8.44 -21.97
C HIS A 201 6.98 -8.59 -23.07
N GLN A 202 7.80 -9.64 -23.04
CA GLN A 202 8.73 -9.96 -24.13
C GLN A 202 8.00 -10.33 -25.43
N GLN A 203 6.88 -11.06 -25.32
CA GLN A 203 6.08 -11.50 -26.47
C GLN A 203 5.29 -10.37 -27.14
N LEU A 204 4.96 -9.28 -26.42
CA LEU A 204 4.28 -8.10 -26.99
C LEU A 204 5.07 -7.42 -28.11
N TRP A 205 6.40 -7.55 -28.10
CA TRP A 205 7.30 -6.95 -29.09
C TRP A 205 7.50 -7.85 -30.32
N ASN A 206 6.96 -9.07 -30.33
CA ASN A 206 6.95 -9.94 -31.49
C ASN A 206 5.83 -9.54 -32.45
N LYS A 207 5.99 -9.86 -33.75
CA LYS A 207 4.98 -9.57 -34.79
C LYS A 207 3.79 -10.55 -34.66
N LEU A 208 2.92 -10.30 -33.68
CA LEU A 208 1.66 -11.01 -33.48
C LEU A 208 0.50 -10.35 -34.26
N THR A 209 -0.59 -11.09 -34.42
CA THR A 209 -1.86 -10.56 -34.94
C THR A 209 -2.46 -9.58 -33.93
N LYS A 210 -3.26 -8.59 -34.38
CA LYS A 210 -3.85 -7.57 -33.49
C LYS A 210 -4.70 -8.16 -32.34
N GLU A 211 -5.44 -9.23 -32.61
CA GLU A 211 -6.30 -9.90 -31.61
C GLU A 211 -5.47 -10.67 -30.57
N GLU A 212 -4.44 -11.38 -31.02
CA GLU A 212 -3.48 -12.08 -30.15
C GLU A 212 -2.69 -11.08 -29.30
N GLN A 213 -2.32 -9.93 -29.87
CA GLN A 213 -1.66 -8.86 -29.13
C GLN A 213 -2.57 -8.24 -28.06
N ALA A 214 -3.86 -8.05 -28.36
CA ALA A 214 -4.81 -7.50 -27.40
C ALA A 214 -5.05 -8.44 -26.21
N SER A 215 -5.30 -9.72 -26.46
CA SER A 215 -5.45 -10.73 -25.42
C SER A 215 -4.17 -10.90 -24.58
N LEU A 216 -3.00 -10.87 -25.21
CA LEU A 216 -1.73 -10.97 -24.52
C LEU A 216 -1.43 -9.70 -23.70
N ALA A 217 -1.79 -8.52 -24.20
CA ALA A 217 -1.70 -7.27 -23.44
C ALA A 217 -2.61 -7.29 -22.20
N GLN A 218 -3.84 -7.78 -22.34
CA GLN A 218 -4.75 -7.94 -21.22
C GLN A 218 -4.15 -8.90 -20.16
N ASN A 219 -3.63 -10.05 -20.59
CA ASN A 219 -2.98 -11.01 -19.70
C ASN A 219 -1.76 -10.41 -18.98
N VAL A 220 -0.94 -9.61 -19.68
CA VAL A 220 0.20 -8.90 -19.07
C VAL A 220 -0.26 -7.90 -18.02
N VAL A 221 -1.32 -7.14 -18.30
CA VAL A 221 -1.89 -6.18 -17.34
C VAL A 221 -2.47 -6.90 -16.13
N GLU A 222 -3.25 -7.97 -16.32
CA GLU A 222 -3.82 -8.76 -15.22
C GLU A 222 -2.73 -9.34 -14.31
N ASN A 223 -1.69 -9.97 -14.88
CA ASN A 223 -0.58 -10.50 -14.09
C ASN A 223 0.22 -9.41 -13.38
N PHE A 224 0.36 -8.23 -13.99
CA PHE A 224 0.99 -7.08 -13.33
C PHE A 224 0.17 -6.60 -12.14
N MET A 225 -1.16 -6.49 -12.30
CA MET A 225 -2.07 -6.09 -11.22
C MET A 225 -2.06 -7.10 -10.08
N LEU A 226 -2.13 -8.39 -10.38
CA LEU A 226 -2.03 -9.47 -9.38
C LEU A 226 -0.69 -9.42 -8.63
N ASN A 227 0.42 -9.25 -9.36
CA ASN A 227 1.74 -9.11 -8.73
C ASN A 227 1.81 -7.91 -7.78
N LYS A 228 1.23 -6.77 -8.19
CA LYS A 228 1.16 -5.55 -7.38
C LYS A 228 0.31 -5.74 -6.12
N GLN A 229 -0.86 -6.36 -6.25
CA GLN A 229 -1.75 -6.65 -5.12
C GLN A 229 -1.08 -7.61 -4.13
N ALA A 230 -0.44 -8.69 -4.62
CA ALA A 230 0.29 -9.62 -3.78
C ALA A 230 1.44 -8.94 -3.02
N PHE A 231 2.16 -8.03 -3.67
CA PHE A 231 3.19 -7.23 -3.01
C PHE A 231 2.61 -6.31 -1.93
N ALA A 232 1.49 -5.64 -2.20
CA ALA A 232 0.83 -4.75 -1.25
C ALA A 232 0.39 -5.50 0.02
N GLU A 233 -0.14 -6.72 -0.11
CA GLU A 233 -0.48 -7.54 1.05
C GLU A 233 0.75 -7.94 1.88
N LEU A 234 1.87 -8.30 1.23
CA LEU A 234 3.10 -8.66 1.94
C LEU A 234 3.72 -7.46 2.67
N ASP A 235 3.67 -6.28 2.05
CA ASP A 235 4.12 -5.03 2.67
C ASP A 235 3.21 -4.67 3.86
N HIS A 236 1.89 -4.79 3.71
CA HIS A 236 0.94 -4.55 4.81
C HIS A 236 1.17 -5.52 5.98
N TYR A 237 1.36 -6.81 5.70
CA TYR A 237 1.65 -7.78 6.75
C TYR A 237 2.99 -7.49 7.44
N ARG A 238 4.00 -7.01 6.71
CA ARG A 238 5.27 -6.57 7.31
C ARG A 238 5.08 -5.41 8.29
N GLU A 239 4.17 -4.48 7.98
CA GLU A 239 3.96 -3.26 8.77
C GLU A 239 3.01 -3.46 9.96
N PHE A 240 1.91 -4.18 9.76
CA PHE A 240 0.83 -4.31 10.74
C PHE A 240 0.70 -5.72 11.33
N ASN A 241 1.37 -6.72 10.77
CA ASN A 241 1.17 -8.15 11.07
C ASN A 241 -0.28 -8.64 10.87
N GLU A 242 -1.05 -7.94 10.03
CA GLU A 242 -2.44 -8.25 9.70
C GLU A 242 -2.61 -8.46 8.18
N ILE A 243 -3.53 -9.34 7.80
CA ILE A 243 -3.81 -9.65 6.39
C ILE A 243 -4.80 -8.62 5.85
N LEU A 244 -4.39 -7.90 4.79
CA LEU A 244 -5.23 -6.91 4.10
C LEU A 244 -6.47 -7.57 3.46
N GLY A 245 -6.27 -8.69 2.76
CA GLY A 245 -7.34 -9.51 2.22
C GLY A 245 -7.97 -8.96 0.93
N GLU A 246 -7.24 -8.13 0.20
CA GLU A 246 -7.62 -7.58 -1.10
C GLU A 246 -7.28 -8.54 -2.26
N HIS A 247 -6.32 -9.44 -2.07
CA HIS A 247 -5.88 -10.33 -3.13
C HIS A 247 -6.95 -11.40 -3.44
N PRO A 248 -7.27 -11.67 -4.73
CA PRO A 248 -8.31 -12.64 -5.11
C PRO A 248 -8.10 -14.04 -4.52
N SER A 249 -6.84 -14.50 -4.41
CA SER A 249 -6.52 -15.81 -3.79
C SER A 249 -6.88 -15.89 -2.30
N TYR A 250 -7.08 -14.77 -1.60
CA TYR A 250 -7.44 -14.77 -0.18
C TYR A 250 -8.92 -15.10 0.05
N LEU A 251 -9.81 -14.69 -0.86
CA LEU A 251 -11.26 -14.90 -0.77
C LEU A 251 -11.64 -16.36 -0.46
N PRO A 252 -11.17 -17.38 -1.21
CA PRO A 252 -11.54 -18.76 -0.92
C PRO A 252 -11.03 -19.24 0.45
N ILE A 253 -9.87 -18.78 0.90
CA ILE A 253 -9.31 -19.15 2.21
C ILE A 253 -10.13 -18.53 3.34
N LYS A 254 -10.54 -17.27 3.16
CA LYS A 254 -11.45 -16.59 4.09
C LYS A 254 -12.77 -17.33 4.19
N TYR A 255 -13.41 -17.67 3.07
CA TYR A 255 -14.67 -18.40 3.06
C TYR A 255 -14.54 -19.79 3.70
N ARG A 256 -13.45 -20.51 3.43
CA ARG A 256 -13.20 -21.82 4.06
C ARG A 256 -13.13 -21.71 5.58
N LYS A 257 -12.37 -20.74 6.12
CA LYS A 257 -12.30 -20.49 7.56
C LYS A 257 -13.65 -20.12 8.16
N GLU A 258 -14.43 -19.28 7.47
CA GLU A 258 -15.78 -18.89 7.92
C GLU A 258 -16.74 -20.09 7.95
N PHE A 259 -16.68 -20.95 6.93
CA PHE A 259 -17.59 -22.10 6.79
C PHE A 259 -17.18 -23.29 7.66
N GLU A 260 -15.89 -23.49 7.95
CA GLU A 260 -15.43 -24.53 8.88
C GLU A 260 -15.96 -24.34 10.31
N VAL A 261 -16.19 -23.09 10.72
CA VAL A 261 -16.77 -22.77 12.04
C VAL A 261 -18.27 -23.11 12.10
N LEU A 262 -18.97 -23.10 10.95
CA LEU A 262 -20.42 -23.35 10.89
C LEU A 262 -20.76 -24.83 11.12
N ASN A 263 -21.93 -25.07 11.73
CA ASN A 263 -22.47 -26.42 11.90
C ASN A 263 -23.07 -26.97 10.59
N ALA A 264 -23.19 -28.30 10.46
CA ALA A 264 -23.69 -28.96 9.24
C ALA A 264 -25.07 -28.44 8.77
N VAL A 265 -25.96 -28.12 9.71
CA VAL A 265 -27.30 -27.55 9.42
C VAL A 265 -27.19 -26.12 8.89
N GLU A 266 -26.28 -25.32 9.42
CA GLU A 266 -26.04 -23.93 8.98
C GLU A 266 -25.35 -23.89 7.62
N LEU A 267 -24.42 -24.81 7.37
CA LEU A 267 -23.80 -25.04 6.06
C LEU A 267 -24.85 -25.40 5.00
N GLY A 268 -25.78 -26.30 5.30
CA GLY A 268 -26.87 -26.65 4.39
C GLY A 268 -27.79 -25.46 4.07
N LYS A 269 -28.12 -24.63 5.07
CA LYS A 269 -28.89 -23.38 4.85
C LYS A 269 -28.11 -22.38 3.99
N LYS A 270 -26.81 -22.24 4.24
CA LYS A 270 -25.93 -21.36 3.45
C LYS A 270 -25.82 -21.85 2.01
N GLN A 271 -25.66 -23.15 1.78
CA GLN A 271 -25.66 -23.76 0.44
C GLN A 271 -26.95 -23.42 -0.32
N GLN A 272 -28.12 -23.68 0.28
CA GLN A 272 -29.41 -23.37 -0.34
C GLN A 272 -29.59 -21.88 -0.63
N SER A 273 -29.12 -21.02 0.27
CA SER A 273 -29.14 -19.56 0.06
C SER A 273 -28.25 -19.13 -1.10
N LEU A 274 -27.02 -19.68 -1.19
CA LEU A 274 -26.08 -19.43 -2.27
C LEU A 274 -26.63 -19.92 -3.61
N ASP A 275 -27.15 -21.14 -3.68
CA ASP A 275 -27.82 -21.70 -4.86
C ASP A 275 -28.95 -20.79 -5.37
N LYS A 276 -29.80 -20.31 -4.44
CA LYS A 276 -30.90 -19.41 -4.75
C LYS A 276 -30.40 -18.07 -5.30
N ASN A 277 -29.33 -17.53 -4.72
CA ASN A 277 -28.74 -16.26 -5.14
C ASN A 277 -28.05 -16.38 -6.50
N VAL A 278 -27.32 -17.47 -6.76
CA VAL A 278 -26.74 -17.76 -8.08
C VAL A 278 -27.85 -17.78 -9.13
N ARG A 279 -28.89 -18.60 -8.94
CA ARG A 279 -30.02 -18.70 -9.89
C ARG A 279 -30.72 -17.36 -10.12
N ARG A 280 -30.98 -16.60 -9.05
CA ARG A 280 -31.64 -15.29 -9.16
C ARG A 280 -30.79 -14.29 -9.93
N ASN A 281 -29.49 -14.27 -9.69
CA ASN A 281 -28.60 -13.31 -10.34
C ASN A 281 -28.28 -13.73 -11.78
N THR A 282 -28.20 -15.03 -12.11
CA THR A 282 -28.06 -15.49 -13.51
C THR A 282 -29.29 -15.13 -14.34
N THR A 283 -30.51 -15.32 -13.82
CA THR A 283 -31.74 -14.89 -14.52
C THR A 283 -31.82 -13.37 -14.66
N LYS A 284 -31.23 -12.59 -13.74
CA LYS A 284 -31.12 -11.13 -13.90
C LYS A 284 -30.13 -10.76 -15.00
N LEU A 285 -28.99 -11.45 -15.04
CA LEU A 285 -27.95 -11.27 -16.05
C LEU A 285 -28.48 -11.53 -17.48
N GLU A 286 -29.29 -12.57 -17.66
CA GLU A 286 -29.94 -12.90 -18.94
C GLU A 286 -30.94 -11.84 -19.41
N LYS A 287 -31.50 -11.05 -18.49
CA LYS A 287 -32.48 -9.98 -18.79
C LYS A 287 -31.83 -8.62 -19.05
N LEU A 288 -30.54 -8.48 -18.76
CA LEU A 288 -29.80 -7.24 -18.99
C LEU A 288 -29.23 -7.22 -20.41
N PRO A 289 -29.31 -6.08 -21.13
CA PRO A 289 -28.64 -5.91 -22.41
C PRO A 289 -27.11 -6.06 -22.25
N GLU A 290 -26.42 -6.45 -23.33
CA GLU A 290 -24.98 -6.79 -23.29
C GLU A 290 -24.08 -5.60 -22.92
N GLU A 291 -24.52 -4.37 -23.18
CA GLU A 291 -23.74 -3.13 -22.97
C GLU A 291 -24.06 -2.39 -21.64
N ASP A 292 -24.73 -3.02 -20.67
CA ASP A 292 -24.99 -2.39 -19.37
C ASP A 292 -23.78 -2.53 -18.45
N ASP A 293 -23.21 -1.42 -17.98
CA ASP A 293 -22.10 -1.36 -17.01
C ASP A 293 -22.33 -2.22 -15.76
N LYS A 294 -23.59 -2.48 -15.39
CA LYS A 294 -23.96 -3.32 -14.23
C LYS A 294 -23.79 -4.81 -14.48
N ARG A 295 -23.55 -5.22 -15.73
CA ARG A 295 -23.38 -6.63 -16.12
C ARG A 295 -22.11 -7.19 -15.50
N ASP A 296 -21.02 -6.44 -15.53
CA ASP A 296 -19.73 -6.84 -14.96
C ASP A 296 -19.81 -6.99 -13.44
N ASP A 297 -20.46 -6.05 -12.75
CA ASP A 297 -20.73 -6.14 -11.31
C ASP A 297 -21.59 -7.36 -10.94
N LEU A 298 -22.56 -7.70 -11.79
CA LEU A 298 -23.41 -8.88 -11.61
C LEU A 298 -22.65 -10.18 -11.86
N LEU A 299 -21.78 -10.21 -12.87
CA LEU A 299 -20.90 -11.34 -13.17
C LEU A 299 -19.96 -11.62 -12.00
N ALA A 300 -19.26 -10.59 -11.50
CA ALA A 300 -18.37 -10.69 -10.35
C ALA A 300 -19.10 -11.28 -9.12
N ARG A 301 -20.32 -10.79 -8.83
CA ARG A 301 -21.14 -11.33 -7.73
C ARG A 301 -21.55 -12.78 -7.95
N ILE A 302 -21.87 -13.17 -9.18
CA ILE A 302 -22.24 -14.55 -9.49
C ILE A 302 -21.03 -15.47 -9.31
N GLU A 303 -19.85 -15.04 -9.76
CA GLU A 303 -18.59 -15.77 -9.57
C GLU A 303 -18.26 -15.93 -8.09
N ASP A 304 -18.38 -14.87 -7.29
CA ASP A 304 -18.21 -14.94 -5.83
C ASP A 304 -19.15 -15.97 -5.18
N TYR A 305 -20.45 -15.95 -5.53
CA TYR A 305 -21.40 -16.93 -4.99
C TYR A 305 -21.10 -18.37 -5.45
N LYS A 306 -20.61 -18.56 -6.68
CA LYS A 306 -20.19 -19.87 -7.19
C LYS A 306 -18.99 -20.41 -6.42
N VAL A 307 -17.97 -19.57 -6.18
CA VAL A 307 -16.78 -19.94 -5.39
C VAL A 307 -17.21 -20.33 -3.97
N GLN A 308 -18.04 -19.52 -3.32
CA GLN A 308 -18.56 -19.85 -1.98
C GLN A 308 -19.32 -21.17 -1.98
N LEU A 309 -20.16 -21.43 -2.98
CA LEU A 309 -20.94 -22.66 -3.08
C LEU A 309 -20.04 -23.88 -3.24
N GLN A 310 -19.03 -23.81 -4.12
CA GLN A 310 -18.05 -24.89 -4.30
C GLN A 310 -17.39 -25.24 -2.96
N ILE A 311 -16.91 -24.24 -2.21
CA ILE A 311 -16.26 -24.45 -0.91
C ILE A 311 -17.23 -25.08 0.10
N VAL A 312 -18.47 -24.58 0.20
CA VAL A 312 -19.47 -25.18 1.11
C VAL A 312 -19.75 -26.64 0.75
N THR A 313 -19.85 -26.96 -0.54
CA THR A 313 -20.08 -28.35 -0.98
C THR A 313 -18.88 -29.25 -0.71
N GLU A 314 -17.65 -28.76 -0.83
CA GLU A 314 -16.45 -29.51 -0.46
C GLU A 314 -16.42 -29.81 1.02
N ILE A 315 -16.71 -28.82 1.87
CA ILE A 315 -16.74 -28.97 3.33
C ILE A 315 -17.82 -29.99 3.74
N LEU A 316 -19.01 -29.91 3.13
CA LEU A 316 -20.09 -30.86 3.39
C LEU A 316 -19.80 -32.28 2.90
N LYS A 317 -18.99 -32.45 1.85
CA LYS A 317 -18.54 -33.79 1.39
C LYS A 317 -17.46 -34.39 2.29
N THR A 318 -16.68 -33.55 2.97
CA THR A 318 -15.56 -33.97 3.81
C THR A 318 -16.00 -34.31 5.24
N ARG A 319 -17.14 -33.76 5.68
CA ARG A 319 -17.78 -34.07 6.97
C ARG A 319 -18.70 -35.29 6.87
#